data_AF-A0A963VVV3-F1
#
_entry.id   AF-A0A963VVV3-F1
#
_cell.length_a   1.000
_cell.length_b   1.000
_cell.length_c   1.000
_cell.angle_alpha   90.00
_cell.angle_beta   90.00
_cell.angle_gamma   90.00
#
_symmetry.space_group_name_H-M   'P 1'
#
loop_
_entity.id
_entity.type
_entity.pdbx_description
1 polymer ?
#
loop_
_entity_poly.entity_id
_entity_poly.type
_entity_poly.pdbx_seq_one_letter_code
_entity_poly.pdbx_strand_id
1 'polypeptide(L)'
;MKRSPGMSTAQPQPTPMPVVDGMTTLREKLDLGLEAIAAKNFQKAAELLDPEALPRDAEIPLKIEWASALYTARAHDQSDALFGRMLTQHPGDRSVHVAFAKQLYHAGFLRRAHDVLNAVSDQLAAGSKSLSLFNRTKHLLSVLEDKEGVAPVPHDDCRLLAMKHATLAFRGRDASPLQKDEVGRITLITGSLGPGGAERQLSRTAAQLERWRSRGEAVAGVMVKRQVEVLVRSHGPEQEHDFFLPDLLDANVALGEINKMEPMAPSKFDISDADLRILLEYLPPKVNFGIRRLVPHLLKSRPDVVSIWQDGACLFAALAAIIAGVPKIQLAIRGLPPSQRRHLFQPEYEQMYRTLAQVPGVQFLSNSKAAAQAYAEWLEIPVERFDILYNGVGKMESHSSPDVERQWADFVTSTPDADHTIGGVFRFDTDKRPATWIRFAARYFRKHPNS
;
A
#
# COMPACT_ATOMS: atom_id res chain seq x y z
N MET A 1 6.52 61.05 -13.88
CA MET A 1 6.84 61.65 -12.57
C MET A 1 6.44 60.64 -11.49
N LYS A 2 7.42 60.15 -10.71
CA LYS A 2 7.34 59.27 -9.53
C LYS A 2 6.60 57.92 -9.64
N ARG A 3 7.39 56.88 -9.95
CA ARG A 3 7.12 55.47 -9.60
C ARG A 3 7.33 55.30 -8.08
N SER A 4 6.38 54.66 -7.39
CA SER A 4 6.59 54.14 -6.03
C SER A 4 6.85 52.62 -6.11
N PRO A 5 7.80 52.06 -5.34
CA PRO A 5 8.25 50.68 -5.49
C PRO A 5 7.49 49.69 -4.60
N GLY A 6 7.41 48.46 -5.08
CA GLY A 6 6.75 47.33 -4.42
C GLY A 6 7.41 46.87 -3.13
N MET A 7 6.56 46.45 -2.19
CA MET A 7 6.95 45.68 -1.02
C MET A 7 7.28 44.25 -1.45
N SER A 8 8.57 43.93 -1.50
CA SER A 8 9.07 42.57 -1.59
C SER A 8 9.11 41.98 -0.17
N THR A 9 8.23 41.02 0.10
CA THR A 9 8.29 40.17 1.30
C THR A 9 9.52 39.27 1.20
N ALA A 10 10.60 39.65 1.88
CA ALA A 10 11.78 38.82 2.03
C ALA A 10 11.40 37.56 2.83
N GLN A 11 11.45 36.40 2.19
CA GLN A 11 11.53 35.12 2.89
C GLN A 11 12.83 35.10 3.70
N PRO A 12 12.84 34.60 4.95
CA PRO A 12 14.08 34.44 5.69
C PRO A 12 14.95 33.43 4.92
N GLN A 13 16.13 33.89 4.50
CA GLN A 13 17.15 32.99 4.00
C GLN A 13 17.45 31.94 5.08
N PRO A 14 17.58 30.65 4.74
CA PRO A 14 18.02 29.66 5.70
C PRO A 14 19.42 30.08 6.18
N THR A 15 19.55 30.24 7.50
CA THR A 15 20.83 30.48 8.16
C THR A 15 21.82 29.44 7.65
N PRO A 16 23.02 29.83 7.16
CA PRO A 16 24.04 28.85 6.84
C PRO A 16 24.39 28.15 8.14
N MET A 17 24.07 26.86 8.23
CA MET A 17 24.65 25.99 9.25
C MET A 17 26.17 26.11 9.13
N PRO A 18 26.91 26.20 10.25
CA PRO A 18 28.34 26.35 10.19
C PRO A 18 28.94 25.16 9.43
N VAL A 19 29.69 25.46 8.38
CA VAL A 19 30.61 24.49 7.77
C VAL A 19 31.70 24.27 8.80
N VAL A 20 31.53 23.27 9.64
CA VAL A 20 32.56 22.81 10.58
C VAL A 20 33.43 21.83 9.81
N ASP A 21 34.44 22.38 9.14
CA ASP A 21 35.57 21.61 8.63
C ASP A 21 36.49 21.30 9.82
N GLY A 22 36.14 20.26 10.57
CA GLY A 22 36.84 19.77 11.74
C GLY A 22 36.56 18.28 11.85
N MET A 23 37.60 17.46 12.03
CA MET A 23 37.60 16.00 12.01
C MET A 23 36.36 15.38 12.66
N THR A 24 35.31 15.14 11.86
CA THR A 24 34.11 14.44 12.31
C THR A 24 34.50 12.98 12.49
N THR A 25 34.44 12.49 13.71
CA THR A 25 34.70 11.09 14.03
C THR A 25 33.72 10.19 13.25
N LEU A 26 34.09 8.93 13.03
CA LEU A 26 33.20 7.97 12.37
C LEU A 26 31.86 7.84 13.12
N ARG A 27 31.90 7.91 14.46
CA ARG A 27 30.69 7.85 15.27
C ARG A 27 29.77 9.04 15.01
N GLU A 28 30.31 10.26 14.98
CA GLU A 28 29.51 11.46 14.68
C GLU A 28 28.91 11.41 13.27
N LYS A 29 29.64 10.88 12.27
CA LYS A 29 29.09 10.69 10.92
C LYS A 29 27.91 9.71 10.93
N LEU A 30 28.04 8.61 11.67
CA LEU A 30 26.96 7.63 11.82
C LEU A 30 25.73 8.25 12.48
N ASP A 31 25.92 9.01 13.56
CA ASP A 31 24.82 9.66 14.28
C ASP A 31 24.11 10.70 13.37
N LEU A 32 24.85 11.52 12.62
CA LEU A 32 24.29 12.43 11.61
C LEU A 32 23.54 11.70 10.49
N GLY A 33 24.05 10.53 10.07
CA GLY A 33 23.37 9.67 9.10
C GLY A 33 22.03 9.15 9.65
N LEU A 34 22.00 8.72 10.91
CA LEU A 34 20.78 8.27 11.59
C LEU A 34 19.76 9.40 11.77
N GLU A 35 20.21 10.63 12.07
CA GLU A 35 19.35 11.81 12.10
C GLU A 35 18.74 12.12 10.73
N ALA A 36 19.54 12.04 9.66
CA ALA A 36 19.06 12.21 8.30
C ALA A 36 18.03 11.14 7.91
N ILE A 37 18.21 9.89 8.35
CA ILE A 37 17.23 8.81 8.20
C ILE A 37 15.92 9.15 8.93
N ALA A 38 16.00 9.61 10.19
CA ALA A 38 14.83 9.99 10.97
C ALA A 38 14.04 11.14 10.31
N ALA A 39 14.75 12.08 9.69
CA ALA A 39 14.19 13.16 8.87
C ALA A 39 13.70 12.71 7.47
N LYS A 40 13.77 11.41 7.15
CA LYS A 40 13.44 10.82 5.83
C LYS A 40 14.27 11.39 4.67
N ASN A 41 15.43 11.97 4.95
CA ASN A 41 16.39 12.43 3.95
C ASN A 41 17.40 11.32 3.65
N PHE A 42 16.91 10.29 2.96
CA PHE A 42 17.67 9.06 2.68
C PHE A 42 18.90 9.29 1.81
N GLN A 43 18.84 10.24 0.87
CA GLN A 43 19.99 10.58 0.03
C GLN A 43 21.12 11.18 0.86
N LYS A 44 20.82 12.20 1.68
CA LYS A 44 21.82 12.80 2.58
C LYS A 44 22.39 11.77 3.55
N ALA A 45 21.56 10.87 4.07
CA ALA A 45 22.02 9.80 4.94
C ALA A 45 23.03 8.89 4.22
N ALA A 46 22.76 8.47 2.98
CA ALA A 46 23.68 7.64 2.21
C ALA A 46 25.00 8.37 1.89
N GLU A 47 24.95 9.68 1.60
CA GLU A 47 26.14 10.51 1.37
C GLU A 47 27.01 10.64 2.65
N LEU A 48 26.39 10.82 3.81
CA LEU A 48 27.08 10.86 5.11
C LEU A 48 27.70 9.50 5.49
N LEU A 49 27.05 8.41 5.09
CA LEU A 49 27.40 7.03 5.42
C LEU A 49 28.25 6.37 4.32
N ASP A 50 29.13 7.10 3.63
CA ASP A 50 29.99 6.53 2.59
C ASP A 50 30.81 5.32 3.09
N PRO A 51 30.65 4.12 2.51
CA PRO A 51 31.44 2.94 2.89
C PRO A 51 32.96 3.12 2.71
N GLU A 52 33.42 4.03 1.86
CA GLU A 52 34.85 4.32 1.67
C GLU A 52 35.43 5.18 2.80
N ALA A 53 34.58 5.87 3.56
CA ALA A 53 35.00 6.61 4.74
C ALA A 53 35.37 5.70 5.93
N LEU A 54 35.00 4.41 5.89
CA LEU A 54 35.31 3.43 6.93
C LEU A 54 36.71 2.84 6.75
N PRO A 55 37.64 3.05 7.70
CA PRO A 55 38.92 2.37 7.72
C PRO A 55 38.79 0.84 7.76
N ARG A 56 39.74 0.14 7.15
CA ARG A 56 39.75 -1.33 7.12
C ARG A 56 39.87 -1.94 8.52
N ASP A 57 40.51 -1.26 9.45
CA ASP A 57 40.71 -1.64 10.85
C ASP A 57 39.61 -1.15 11.80
N ALA A 58 38.57 -0.45 11.30
CA ALA A 58 37.44 -0.07 12.13
C ALA A 58 36.76 -1.29 12.77
N GLU A 59 36.30 -1.11 14.01
CA GLU A 59 35.70 -2.18 14.80
C GLU A 59 34.48 -2.80 14.10
N ILE A 60 34.36 -4.13 14.17
CA ILE A 60 33.27 -4.88 13.54
C ILE A 60 31.88 -4.36 13.96
N PRO A 61 31.58 -4.09 15.25
CA PRO A 61 30.29 -3.54 15.66
C PRO A 61 29.93 -2.23 14.94
N LEU A 62 30.89 -1.32 14.79
CA LEU A 62 30.69 -0.05 14.09
C LEU A 62 30.37 -0.28 12.61
N LYS A 63 31.12 -1.17 11.93
CA LYS A 63 30.85 -1.50 10.53
C LYS A 63 29.47 -2.14 10.32
N ILE A 64 29.02 -2.98 11.27
CA ILE A 64 27.67 -3.58 11.23
C ILE A 64 26.59 -2.51 11.38
N GLU A 65 26.73 -1.59 12.34
CA GLU A 65 25.77 -0.50 12.55
C GLU A 65 25.72 0.41 11.33
N TRP A 66 26.87 0.73 10.75
CA TRP A 66 27.00 1.51 9.53
C TRP A 66 26.33 0.83 8.32
N ALA A 67 26.57 -0.46 8.10
CA ALA A 67 25.93 -1.23 7.04
C ALA A 67 24.40 -1.27 7.23
N SER A 68 23.93 -1.41 8.46
CA SER A 68 22.50 -1.42 8.78
C SER A 68 21.86 -0.03 8.57
N ALA A 69 22.60 1.04 8.87
CA ALA A 69 22.18 2.42 8.62
C ALA A 69 22.08 2.69 7.11
N LEU A 70 23.05 2.26 6.31
CA LEU A 70 23.01 2.32 4.84
C LEU A 70 21.78 1.61 4.27
N TYR A 71 21.46 0.42 4.78
CA TYR A 71 20.25 -0.29 4.36
C TYR A 71 18.99 0.52 4.67
N THR A 72 18.90 1.11 5.86
CA THR A 72 17.77 1.96 6.27
C THR A 72 17.70 3.26 5.44
N ALA A 73 18.84 3.78 5.01
CA ALA A 73 18.97 4.89 4.06
C ALA A 73 18.64 4.50 2.60
N ARG A 74 18.15 3.28 2.34
CA ARG A 74 17.82 2.74 1.02
C ARG A 74 19.04 2.58 0.09
N ALA A 75 20.24 2.65 0.64
CA ALA A 75 21.49 2.35 -0.06
C ALA A 75 21.81 0.86 0.02
N HIS A 76 20.91 0.02 -0.50
CA HIS A 76 20.95 -1.43 -0.32
C HIS A 76 22.24 -2.05 -0.90
N ASP A 77 22.68 -1.61 -2.09
CA ASP A 77 23.88 -2.14 -2.74
C ASP A 77 25.15 -1.83 -1.95
N GLN A 78 25.23 -0.62 -1.39
CA GLN A 78 26.36 -0.21 -0.53
C GLN A 78 26.38 -1.01 0.78
N SER A 79 25.20 -1.25 1.38
CA SER A 79 25.08 -2.09 2.57
C SER A 79 25.50 -3.54 2.29
N ASP A 80 24.97 -4.16 1.24
CA ASP A 80 25.30 -5.53 0.84
C ASP A 80 26.79 -5.66 0.49
N ALA A 81 27.38 -4.67 -0.20
CA ALA A 81 28.81 -4.65 -0.49
C ALA A 81 29.66 -4.55 0.79
N LEU A 82 29.26 -3.73 1.76
CA LEU A 82 29.97 -3.61 3.04
C LEU A 82 29.89 -4.90 3.84
N PHE A 83 28.74 -5.54 3.92
CA PHE A 83 28.60 -6.88 4.52
C PHE A 83 29.44 -7.93 3.77
N GLY A 84 29.43 -7.92 2.44
CA GLY A 84 30.27 -8.79 1.62
C GLY A 84 31.76 -8.64 1.94
N ARG A 85 32.26 -7.40 2.04
CA ARG A 85 33.65 -7.13 2.47
C ARG A 85 33.94 -7.68 3.86
N MET A 86 33.04 -7.49 4.82
CA MET A 86 33.20 -8.02 6.18
C MET A 86 33.22 -9.55 6.21
N LEU A 87 32.37 -10.22 5.43
CA LEU A 87 32.36 -11.69 5.32
C LEU A 87 33.65 -12.23 4.69
N THR A 88 34.24 -11.53 3.71
CA THR A 88 35.54 -11.90 3.14
C THR A 88 36.69 -11.69 4.13
N GLN A 89 36.66 -10.58 4.88
CA GLN A 89 37.72 -10.24 5.85
C GLN A 89 37.64 -11.09 7.13
N HIS A 90 36.42 -11.46 7.54
CA HIS A 90 36.14 -12.15 8.80
C HIS A 90 35.17 -13.33 8.57
N PRO A 91 35.57 -14.37 7.80
CA PRO A 91 34.68 -15.46 7.39
C PRO A 91 34.16 -16.33 8.54
N GLY A 92 34.77 -16.26 9.72
CA GLY A 92 34.33 -16.98 10.91
C GLY A 92 33.55 -16.12 11.92
N ASP A 93 33.39 -14.81 11.68
CA ASP A 93 32.77 -13.93 12.67
C ASP A 93 31.25 -14.09 12.70
N ARG A 94 30.75 -14.70 13.78
CA ARG A 94 29.32 -14.93 14.01
C ARG A 94 28.48 -13.65 13.95
N SER A 95 28.99 -12.53 14.47
CA SER A 95 28.21 -11.28 14.57
C SER A 95 27.89 -10.68 13.21
N VAL A 96 28.86 -10.73 12.29
CA VAL A 96 28.70 -10.28 10.90
C VAL A 96 27.65 -11.13 10.18
N HIS A 97 27.77 -12.47 10.27
CA HIS A 97 26.85 -13.40 9.62
C HIS A 97 25.41 -13.22 10.14
N VAL A 98 25.22 -13.17 11.46
CA VAL A 98 23.90 -13.00 12.07
C VAL A 98 23.28 -11.65 11.70
N ALA A 99 24.05 -10.57 11.71
CA ALA A 99 23.55 -9.25 11.33
C ALA A 99 23.12 -9.20 9.86
N PHE A 100 23.96 -9.70 8.95
CA PHE A 100 23.65 -9.69 7.52
C PHE A 100 22.47 -10.61 7.18
N ALA A 101 22.45 -11.82 7.73
CA ALA A 101 21.35 -12.75 7.51
C ALA A 101 20.02 -12.20 8.03
N LYS A 102 20.03 -11.49 9.16
CA LYS A 102 18.83 -10.79 9.65
C LYS A 102 18.38 -9.76 8.63
N GLN A 103 19.26 -8.93 8.10
CA GLN A 103 18.91 -7.94 7.08
C GLN A 103 18.33 -8.61 5.82
N LEU A 104 19.02 -9.61 5.28
CA LEU A 104 18.57 -10.39 4.11
C LEU A 104 17.20 -11.03 4.34
N TYR A 105 16.97 -11.60 5.53
CA TYR A 105 15.68 -12.17 5.91
C TYR A 105 14.55 -11.13 5.81
N HIS A 106 14.74 -9.94 6.40
CA HIS A 106 13.75 -8.87 6.34
C HIS A 106 13.58 -8.30 4.93
N ALA A 107 14.64 -8.32 4.12
CA ALA A 107 14.62 -7.91 2.73
C ALA A 107 13.84 -8.86 1.81
N GLY A 108 13.62 -10.12 2.23
CA GLY A 108 12.94 -11.16 1.45
C GLY A 108 13.86 -12.23 0.85
N PHE A 109 15.19 -12.05 0.96
CA PHE A 109 16.21 -12.94 0.40
C PHE A 109 16.47 -14.14 1.31
N LEU A 110 15.45 -14.99 1.46
CA LEU A 110 15.42 -16.10 2.41
C LEU A 110 16.57 -17.09 2.20
N ARG A 111 16.84 -17.50 0.95
CA ARG A 111 17.92 -18.44 0.62
C ARG A 111 19.28 -17.88 1.03
N ARG A 112 19.60 -16.65 0.62
CA ARG A 112 20.85 -15.97 1.03
C ARG A 112 20.96 -15.85 2.55
N ALA A 113 19.88 -15.49 3.23
CA ALA A 113 19.86 -15.39 4.69
C ALA A 113 20.20 -16.74 5.35
N HIS A 114 19.64 -17.84 4.84
CA HIS A 114 19.95 -19.18 5.33
C HIS A 114 21.41 -19.56 5.07
N ASP A 115 21.92 -19.35 3.85
CA ASP A 115 23.28 -19.72 3.47
C ASP A 115 24.32 -18.97 4.33
N VAL A 116 24.10 -17.68 4.59
CA VAL A 116 24.94 -16.87 5.49
C VAL A 116 24.90 -17.42 6.94
N LEU A 117 23.73 -17.81 7.46
CA LEU A 117 23.69 -18.42 8.81
C LEU A 117 24.32 -19.81 8.84
N ASN A 118 24.17 -20.58 7.77
CA ASN A 118 24.68 -21.94 7.66
C ASN A 118 26.21 -21.98 7.74
N ALA A 119 26.91 -20.96 7.23
CA ALA A 119 28.36 -20.84 7.32
C ALA A 119 28.89 -20.78 8.77
N VAL A 120 28.04 -20.40 9.74
CA VAL A 120 28.39 -20.31 11.16
C VAL A 120 27.42 -21.11 12.05
N SER A 121 26.73 -22.11 11.51
CA SER A 121 25.69 -22.87 12.22
C SER A 121 26.19 -23.47 13.53
N ASP A 122 27.43 -23.97 13.54
CA ASP A 122 28.05 -24.64 14.69
C ASP A 122 28.40 -23.66 15.83
N GLN A 123 28.41 -22.36 15.54
CA GLN A 123 28.66 -21.28 16.50
C GLN A 123 27.37 -20.70 17.10
N LEU A 124 26.19 -21.17 16.65
CA LEU A 124 24.90 -20.66 17.10
C LEU A 124 24.51 -21.33 18.42
N ALA A 125 24.52 -20.55 19.50
CA ALA A 125 24.21 -21.05 20.83
C ALA A 125 22.78 -21.62 20.93
N ALA A 126 22.63 -22.74 21.66
CA ALA A 126 21.32 -23.33 21.96
C ALA A 126 20.39 -22.30 22.64
N GLY A 127 19.13 -22.26 22.22
CA GLY A 127 18.13 -21.30 22.73
C GLY A 127 18.33 -19.84 22.27
N SER A 128 19.35 -19.53 21.46
CA SER A 128 19.58 -18.17 20.96
C SER A 128 18.59 -17.77 19.86
N LYS A 129 18.31 -16.46 19.76
CA LYS A 129 17.50 -15.89 18.66
C LYS A 129 18.09 -16.17 17.28
N SER A 130 19.42 -16.25 17.17
CA SER A 130 20.11 -16.58 15.92
C SER A 130 19.90 -18.04 15.49
N LEU A 131 19.91 -18.98 16.44
CA LEU A 131 19.56 -20.38 16.15
C LEU A 131 18.07 -20.51 15.78
N SER A 132 17.18 -19.79 16.47
CA SER A 132 15.77 -19.73 16.09
C SER A 132 15.57 -19.18 14.67
N LEU A 133 16.30 -18.13 14.29
CA LEU A 133 16.26 -17.59 12.93
C LEU A 133 16.76 -18.62 11.92
N PHE A 134 17.89 -19.29 12.17
CA PHE A 134 18.42 -20.33 11.28
C PHE A 134 17.43 -21.49 11.06
N ASN A 135 16.85 -22.01 12.15
CA ASN A 135 15.86 -23.07 12.07
C ASN A 135 14.60 -22.62 11.32
N ARG A 136 14.20 -21.37 11.53
CA ARG A 136 13.06 -20.76 10.83
C ARG A 136 13.33 -20.58 9.33
N THR A 137 14.52 -20.11 8.94
CA THR A 137 14.86 -20.00 7.51
C THR A 137 14.91 -21.38 6.85
N LYS A 138 15.46 -22.38 7.55
CA LYS A 138 15.49 -23.77 7.08
C LYS A 138 14.08 -24.33 6.87
N HIS A 139 13.19 -24.14 7.84
CA HIS A 139 11.81 -24.61 7.74
C HIS A 139 11.03 -23.89 6.63
N LEU A 140 11.13 -22.56 6.53
CA LEU A 140 10.50 -21.79 5.43
C LEU A 140 10.98 -22.27 4.05
N LEU A 141 12.28 -22.51 3.89
CA LEU A 141 12.82 -23.00 2.62
C LEU A 141 12.26 -24.37 2.25
N SER A 142 12.18 -25.30 3.21
CA SER A 142 11.54 -26.60 3.01
C SER A 142 10.08 -26.45 2.58
N VAL A 143 9.29 -25.67 3.31
CA VAL A 143 7.86 -25.46 3.02
C VAL A 143 7.66 -24.85 1.63
N LEU A 144 8.51 -23.89 1.23
CA LEU A 144 8.42 -23.26 -0.09
C LEU A 144 8.87 -24.20 -1.21
N GLU A 145 9.94 -24.96 -1.01
CA GLU A 145 10.45 -25.95 -1.96
C GLU A 145 9.42 -27.07 -2.19
N ASP A 146 8.81 -27.59 -1.12
CA ASP A 146 7.76 -28.60 -1.20
C ASP A 146 6.54 -28.11 -1.99
N LYS A 147 6.18 -26.83 -1.85
CA LYS A 147 5.00 -26.25 -2.52
C LYS A 147 5.25 -25.75 -3.93
N GLU A 148 6.47 -25.31 -4.26
CA GLU A 148 6.85 -24.90 -5.63
C GLU A 148 7.38 -26.08 -6.46
N GLY A 149 7.82 -27.16 -5.82
CA GLY A 149 8.50 -28.29 -6.48
C GLY A 149 9.95 -28.00 -6.88
N VAL A 150 10.45 -26.80 -6.57
CA VAL A 150 11.82 -26.36 -6.83
C VAL A 150 12.32 -25.49 -5.68
N ALA A 151 13.61 -25.61 -5.39
CA ALA A 151 14.28 -24.81 -4.38
C ALA A 151 14.25 -23.31 -4.73
N PRO A 152 13.86 -22.41 -3.80
CA PRO A 152 13.96 -20.97 -4.02
C PRO A 152 15.41 -20.53 -4.28
N VAL A 153 15.60 -19.62 -5.23
CA VAL A 153 16.94 -19.15 -5.62
C VAL A 153 17.40 -17.95 -4.77
N PRO A 154 18.71 -17.66 -4.66
CA PRO A 154 19.25 -16.62 -3.79
C PRO A 154 18.66 -15.21 -3.97
N HIS A 155 18.23 -14.86 -5.17
CA HIS A 155 17.76 -13.51 -5.51
C HIS A 155 16.24 -13.33 -5.42
N ASP A 156 15.50 -14.40 -5.12
CA ASP A 156 14.05 -14.34 -5.03
C ASP A 156 13.60 -13.63 -3.76
N ASP A 157 12.61 -12.74 -3.89
CA ASP A 157 11.82 -12.29 -2.75
C ASP A 157 10.83 -13.41 -2.36
N CYS A 158 11.28 -14.28 -1.46
CA CYS A 158 10.51 -15.43 -0.98
C CYS A 158 9.24 -15.03 -0.21
N ARG A 159 9.07 -13.75 0.16
CA ARG A 159 7.81 -13.27 0.76
C ARG A 159 6.66 -13.29 -0.24
N LEU A 160 6.94 -13.15 -1.54
CA LEU A 160 5.94 -13.28 -2.59
C LEU A 160 5.41 -14.72 -2.67
N LEU A 161 6.31 -15.71 -2.56
CA LEU A 161 5.95 -17.12 -2.51
C LEU A 161 5.21 -17.46 -1.20
N ALA A 162 5.64 -16.89 -0.07
CA ALA A 162 4.95 -17.06 1.19
C ALA A 162 3.51 -16.51 1.14
N MET A 163 3.31 -15.32 0.56
CA MET A 163 1.99 -14.74 0.32
C MET A 163 1.13 -15.60 -0.61
N LYS A 164 1.73 -16.10 -1.71
CA LYS A 164 1.06 -17.00 -2.65
C LYS A 164 0.50 -18.20 -1.90
N HIS A 165 1.35 -18.94 -1.19
CA HIS A 165 0.95 -20.19 -0.53
C HIS A 165 0.09 -19.98 0.71
N ALA A 166 0.31 -18.91 1.47
CA ALA A 166 -0.60 -18.54 2.55
C ALA A 166 -2.01 -18.27 2.05
N THR A 167 -2.15 -17.65 0.88
CA THR A 167 -3.47 -17.42 0.25
C THR A 167 -4.06 -18.73 -0.28
N LEU A 168 -3.25 -19.56 -0.95
CA LEU A 168 -3.69 -20.82 -1.55
C LEU A 168 -4.07 -21.89 -0.51
N ALA A 169 -3.57 -21.80 0.73
CA ALA A 169 -4.03 -22.64 1.84
C ALA A 169 -5.54 -22.54 2.07
N PHE A 170 -6.18 -21.45 1.62
CA PHE A 170 -7.62 -21.24 1.71
C PHE A 170 -8.37 -21.58 0.41
N ARG A 171 -7.74 -22.18 -0.60
CA ARG A 171 -8.42 -22.58 -1.86
C ARG A 171 -9.57 -23.56 -1.62
N GLY A 172 -9.49 -24.38 -0.57
CA GLY A 172 -10.53 -25.33 -0.17
C GLY A 172 -11.46 -24.83 0.94
N ARG A 173 -11.44 -23.53 1.29
CA ARG A 173 -12.28 -23.02 2.38
C ARG A 173 -13.77 -23.14 2.04
N ASP A 174 -14.58 -23.39 3.06
CA ASP A 174 -16.04 -23.21 2.95
C ASP A 174 -16.37 -21.73 3.16
N ALA A 175 -16.85 -21.06 2.11
CA ALA A 175 -17.39 -19.72 2.21
C ALA A 175 -18.88 -19.85 2.48
N SER A 176 -19.26 -19.77 3.77
CA SER A 176 -20.66 -19.95 4.18
C SER A 176 -21.61 -19.12 3.31
N PRO A 177 -22.70 -19.70 2.80
CA PRO A 177 -23.60 -18.97 1.92
C PRO A 177 -24.25 -17.81 2.70
N LEU A 178 -24.33 -16.64 2.04
CA LEU A 178 -25.13 -15.54 2.56
C LEU A 178 -26.61 -15.85 2.41
N GLN A 179 -27.42 -15.31 3.31
CA GLN A 179 -28.87 -15.35 3.16
C GLN A 179 -29.29 -14.52 1.93
N LYS A 180 -30.39 -14.91 1.29
CA LYS A 180 -30.79 -14.34 -0.01
C LYS A 180 -31.38 -12.93 0.12
N ASP A 181 -32.10 -12.70 1.20
CA ASP A 181 -32.92 -11.53 1.49
C ASP A 181 -32.34 -10.65 2.61
N GLU A 182 -31.25 -11.07 3.24
CA GLU A 182 -30.56 -10.27 4.23
C GLU A 182 -29.05 -10.47 4.26
N VAL A 183 -28.37 -9.43 4.72
CA VAL A 183 -26.95 -9.41 5.02
C VAL A 183 -26.74 -8.74 6.36
N GLY A 184 -25.83 -9.28 7.17
CA GLY A 184 -25.43 -8.78 8.46
C GLY A 184 -24.66 -7.46 8.35
N ARG A 185 -23.38 -7.50 8.72
CA ARG A 185 -22.49 -6.32 8.64
C ARG A 185 -21.78 -6.29 7.29
N ILE A 186 -21.76 -5.11 6.69
CA ILE A 186 -20.96 -4.79 5.50
C ILE A 186 -19.82 -3.88 5.95
N THR A 187 -18.58 -4.30 5.69
CA THR A 187 -17.37 -3.51 5.97
C THR A 187 -16.71 -3.10 4.65
N LEU A 188 -16.62 -1.80 4.40
CA LEU A 188 -15.92 -1.23 3.24
C LEU A 188 -14.52 -0.79 3.66
N ILE A 189 -13.50 -1.10 2.86
CA ILE A 189 -12.10 -0.84 3.21
C ILE A 189 -11.42 -0.04 2.11
N THR A 190 -10.73 1.06 2.46
CA THR A 190 -9.90 1.86 1.54
C THR A 190 -8.63 2.40 2.21
N GLY A 191 -7.77 3.05 1.44
CA GLY A 191 -6.56 3.71 1.94
C GLY A 191 -6.85 4.99 2.73
N SER A 192 -7.69 5.88 2.21
CA SER A 192 -8.03 7.17 2.82
C SER A 192 -9.39 7.69 2.33
N LEU A 193 -9.84 8.84 2.84
CA LEU A 193 -11.06 9.54 2.39
C LEU A 193 -10.72 10.81 1.58
N GLY A 194 -9.63 10.78 0.80
CA GLY A 194 -9.20 11.92 0.00
C GLY A 194 -10.14 12.29 -1.16
N PRO A 195 -9.89 13.40 -1.88
CA PRO A 195 -10.81 13.96 -2.90
C PRO A 195 -10.89 13.14 -4.21
N GLY A 196 -10.52 11.86 -4.18
CA GLY A 196 -10.51 10.99 -5.34
C GLY A 196 -11.88 10.43 -5.71
N GLY A 197 -11.98 9.95 -6.95
CA GLY A 197 -13.23 9.42 -7.50
C GLY A 197 -13.66 8.09 -6.89
N ALA A 198 -12.73 7.31 -6.34
CA ALA A 198 -13.04 6.02 -5.69
C ALA A 198 -13.57 6.25 -4.27
N GLU A 199 -12.91 7.15 -3.54
CA GLU A 199 -13.22 7.58 -2.19
C GLU A 199 -14.62 8.21 -2.12
N ARG A 200 -14.95 9.08 -3.08
CA ARG A 200 -16.30 9.63 -3.23
C ARG A 200 -17.36 8.53 -3.34
N GLN A 201 -17.08 7.50 -4.12
CA GLN A 201 -18.04 6.45 -4.42
C GLN A 201 -18.19 5.47 -3.26
N LEU A 202 -17.08 5.10 -2.61
CA LEU A 202 -17.12 4.34 -1.37
C LEU A 202 -17.93 5.07 -0.32
N SER A 203 -17.66 6.37 -0.11
CA SER A 203 -18.32 7.15 0.94
C SER A 203 -19.82 7.28 0.70
N ARG A 204 -20.22 7.59 -0.54
CA ARG A 204 -21.63 7.61 -0.93
C ARG A 204 -22.32 6.25 -0.81
N THR A 205 -21.63 5.17 -1.19
CA THR A 205 -22.18 3.82 -1.08
C THR A 205 -22.41 3.45 0.38
N ALA A 206 -21.41 3.67 1.24
CA ALA A 206 -21.51 3.40 2.67
C ALA A 206 -22.63 4.22 3.33
N ALA A 207 -22.66 5.53 3.06
CA ALA A 207 -23.67 6.44 3.58
C ALA A 207 -25.09 6.03 3.13
N GLN A 208 -25.28 5.68 1.86
CA GLN A 208 -26.59 5.29 1.35
C GLN A 208 -27.05 3.93 1.90
N LEU A 209 -26.15 2.95 2.00
CA LEU A 209 -26.44 1.66 2.64
C LEU A 209 -26.85 1.84 4.11
N GLU A 210 -26.15 2.69 4.87
CA GLU A 210 -26.47 2.95 6.27
C GLU A 210 -27.80 3.70 6.42
N ARG A 211 -28.09 4.65 5.53
CA ARG A 211 -29.39 5.35 5.49
C ARG A 211 -30.55 4.42 5.17
N TRP A 212 -30.38 3.48 4.23
CA TRP A 212 -31.39 2.45 3.96
C TRP A 212 -31.59 1.54 5.16
N ARG A 213 -30.49 1.08 5.76
CA ARG A 213 -30.50 0.27 6.99
C ARG A 213 -31.24 0.95 8.13
N SER A 214 -30.96 2.23 8.39
CA SER A 214 -31.57 2.97 9.51
C SER A 214 -33.06 3.23 9.32
N ARG A 215 -33.54 3.27 8.07
CA ARG A 215 -34.98 3.34 7.74
C ARG A 215 -35.67 1.97 7.65
N GLY A 216 -34.93 0.87 7.79
CA GLY A 216 -35.48 -0.47 7.60
C GLY A 216 -35.87 -0.76 6.14
N GLU A 217 -35.22 -0.11 5.18
CA GLU A 217 -35.47 -0.29 3.76
C GLU A 217 -34.55 -1.36 3.15
N ALA A 218 -35.11 -2.18 2.27
CA ALA A 218 -34.36 -3.15 1.49
C ALA A 218 -33.71 -2.51 0.26
N VAL A 219 -32.51 -2.97 -0.10
CA VAL A 219 -31.82 -2.59 -1.32
C VAL A 219 -31.92 -3.74 -2.31
N ALA A 220 -32.66 -3.54 -3.40
CA ALA A 220 -32.95 -4.60 -4.37
C ALA A 220 -33.49 -5.89 -3.72
N GLY A 221 -34.33 -5.75 -2.67
CA GLY A 221 -34.90 -6.88 -1.92
C GLY A 221 -33.99 -7.47 -0.83
N VAL A 222 -32.82 -6.87 -0.57
CA VAL A 222 -31.88 -7.32 0.48
C VAL A 222 -31.84 -6.35 1.64
N MET A 223 -32.08 -6.85 2.85
CA MET A 223 -32.01 -6.08 4.09
C MET A 223 -30.59 -6.07 4.66
N VAL A 224 -30.07 -4.89 4.99
CA VAL A 224 -28.85 -4.77 5.81
C VAL A 224 -29.26 -4.79 7.28
N LYS A 225 -28.74 -5.72 8.09
CA LYS A 225 -29.19 -5.93 9.48
C LYS A 225 -28.29 -5.27 10.52
N ARG A 226 -27.03 -5.04 10.20
CA ARG A 226 -26.05 -4.43 11.12
C ARG A 226 -25.46 -3.17 10.51
N GLN A 227 -25.05 -2.25 11.38
CA GLN A 227 -24.47 -0.96 10.98
C GLN A 227 -23.34 -1.17 9.96
N VAL A 228 -23.36 -0.37 8.90
CA VAL A 228 -22.30 -0.35 7.88
C VAL A 228 -21.02 0.20 8.51
N GLU A 229 -19.89 -0.41 8.17
CA GLU A 229 -18.58 0.00 8.64
C GLU A 229 -17.69 0.43 7.47
N VAL A 230 -16.92 1.49 7.68
CA VAL A 230 -15.82 1.90 6.81
C VAL A 230 -14.52 1.82 7.60
N LEU A 231 -13.54 1.11 7.05
CA LEU A 231 -12.18 1.07 7.58
C LEU A 231 -11.23 1.78 6.61
N VAL A 232 -10.49 2.74 7.12
CA VAL A 232 -9.48 3.47 6.35
C VAL A 232 -8.11 3.25 6.93
N ARG A 233 -7.06 3.25 6.11
CA ARG A 233 -5.69 3.12 6.64
C ARG A 233 -5.37 4.29 7.56
N SER A 234 -5.67 5.50 7.10
CA SER A 234 -5.68 6.74 7.89
C SER A 234 -6.63 7.78 7.30
N HIS A 235 -7.08 8.70 8.15
CA HIS A 235 -7.76 9.93 7.76
C HIS A 235 -7.19 11.08 8.59
N GLY A 236 -7.01 12.25 7.99
CA GLY A 236 -6.47 13.42 8.66
C GLY A 236 -6.11 14.56 7.70
N PRO A 237 -6.01 15.80 8.21
CA PRO A 237 -5.96 16.99 7.38
C PRO A 237 -4.61 17.21 6.69
N GLU A 238 -3.53 16.63 7.21
CA GLU A 238 -2.16 16.83 6.72
C GLU A 238 -1.97 16.46 5.24
N GLN A 239 -2.86 15.63 4.68
CA GLN A 239 -2.85 15.21 3.26
C GLN A 239 -4.26 15.23 2.65
N GLU A 240 -5.19 15.99 3.21
CA GLU A 240 -6.62 15.99 2.82
C GLU A 240 -7.23 14.58 2.82
N HIS A 241 -6.77 13.69 3.70
CA HIS A 241 -7.22 12.30 3.77
C HIS A 241 -8.59 12.14 4.44
N ASP A 242 -9.25 13.24 4.78
CA ASP A 242 -10.54 13.36 5.44
C ASP A 242 -11.57 14.14 4.60
N PHE A 243 -11.31 14.37 3.31
CA PHE A 243 -12.21 15.14 2.43
C PHE A 243 -13.66 14.63 2.43
N PHE A 244 -13.87 13.30 2.36
CA PHE A 244 -15.21 12.68 2.42
C PHE A 244 -15.60 12.18 3.82
N LEU A 245 -14.86 12.58 4.87
CA LEU A 245 -15.22 12.24 6.26
C LEU A 245 -16.60 12.78 6.66
N PRO A 246 -16.99 14.04 6.34
CA PRO A 246 -18.30 14.56 6.71
C PRO A 246 -19.46 13.70 6.18
N ASP A 247 -19.39 13.23 4.94
CA ASP A 247 -20.42 12.37 4.32
C ASP A 247 -20.70 11.10 5.14
N LEU A 248 -19.67 10.51 5.74
CA LEU A 248 -19.79 9.31 6.55
C LEU A 248 -20.35 9.60 7.95
N LEU A 249 -19.91 10.69 8.57
CA LEU A 249 -20.38 11.12 9.88
C LEU A 249 -21.87 11.50 9.84
N ASP A 250 -22.27 12.27 8.82
CA ASP A 250 -23.67 12.70 8.62
C ASP A 250 -24.62 11.51 8.42
N ALA A 251 -24.12 10.42 7.83
CA ALA A 251 -24.88 9.19 7.64
C ALA A 251 -24.81 8.22 8.84
N ASN A 252 -24.05 8.56 9.89
CA ASN A 252 -23.80 7.70 11.05
C ASN A 252 -23.20 6.32 10.69
N VAL A 253 -22.28 6.31 9.72
CA VAL A 253 -21.50 5.12 9.34
C VAL A 253 -20.44 4.86 10.42
N ALA A 254 -20.27 3.60 10.82
CA ALA A 254 -19.19 3.24 11.74
C ALA A 254 -17.83 3.42 11.04
N LEU A 255 -16.91 4.19 11.63
CA LEU A 255 -15.61 4.48 11.05
C LEU A 255 -14.47 3.93 11.92
N GLY A 256 -13.51 3.25 11.31
CA GLY A 256 -12.30 2.77 11.96
C GLY A 256 -11.02 3.16 11.22
N GLU A 257 -9.97 3.48 11.96
CA GLU A 257 -8.64 3.74 11.41
C GLU A 257 -7.69 2.57 11.68
N ILE A 258 -7.21 1.93 10.61
CA ILE A 258 -6.38 0.74 10.70
C ILE A 258 -5.04 1.05 11.39
N ASN A 259 -4.43 2.21 11.13
CA ASN A 259 -3.18 2.60 11.78
C ASN A 259 -3.30 2.67 13.32
N LYS A 260 -4.49 2.95 13.85
CA LYS A 260 -4.78 3.01 15.29
C LYS A 260 -5.20 1.67 15.88
N MET A 261 -5.32 0.61 15.07
CA MET A 261 -5.64 -0.72 15.56
C MET A 261 -4.40 -1.38 16.19
N GLU A 262 -4.63 -2.03 17.33
CA GLU A 262 -3.60 -2.80 18.03
C GLU A 262 -3.17 -4.03 17.21
N PRO A 263 -1.87 -4.17 16.88
CA PRO A 263 -1.41 -5.28 16.06
C PRO A 263 -1.29 -6.58 16.86
N MET A 264 -1.89 -7.65 16.34
CA MET A 264 -1.73 -9.03 16.82
C MET A 264 -0.73 -9.79 15.94
N ALA A 265 0.12 -10.63 16.53
CA ALA A 265 1.04 -11.48 15.77
C ALA A 265 0.29 -12.69 15.17
N PRO A 266 0.66 -13.18 13.97
CA PRO A 266 0.00 -14.35 13.36
C PRO A 266 0.04 -15.61 14.22
N SER A 267 1.06 -15.79 15.06
CA SER A 267 1.15 -16.88 16.03
C SER A 267 0.03 -16.92 17.08
N LYS A 268 -0.72 -15.82 17.25
CA LYS A 268 -1.88 -15.73 18.14
C LYS A 268 -3.21 -15.99 17.43
N PHE A 269 -3.20 -16.17 16.11
CA PHE A 269 -4.40 -16.57 15.38
C PHE A 269 -4.70 -18.04 15.65
N ASP A 270 -5.98 -18.39 15.63
CA ASP A 270 -6.44 -19.79 15.79
C ASP A 270 -6.20 -20.57 14.48
N ILE A 271 -4.94 -20.86 14.20
CA ILE A 271 -4.49 -21.58 13.01
C ILE A 271 -3.70 -22.81 13.48
N SER A 272 -4.25 -23.99 13.24
CA SER A 272 -3.63 -25.27 13.64
C SER A 272 -2.49 -25.70 12.71
N ASP A 273 -2.53 -25.32 11.43
CA ASP A 273 -1.50 -25.62 10.44
C ASP A 273 -0.20 -24.85 10.76
N ALA A 274 0.90 -25.58 10.99
CA ALA A 274 2.20 -25.01 11.29
C ALA A 274 2.86 -24.33 10.07
N ASP A 275 2.69 -24.93 8.88
CA ASP A 275 3.23 -24.39 7.62
C ASP A 275 2.52 -23.09 7.27
N LEU A 276 1.19 -23.04 7.43
CA LEU A 276 0.45 -21.79 7.22
C LEU A 276 0.91 -20.70 8.20
N ARG A 277 1.09 -21.04 9.48
CA ARG A 277 1.57 -20.08 10.49
C ARG A 277 2.92 -19.50 10.11
N ILE A 278 3.89 -20.33 9.73
CA ILE A 278 5.23 -19.82 9.39
C ILE A 278 5.22 -18.95 8.12
N LEU A 279 4.38 -19.29 7.13
CA LEU A 279 4.20 -18.46 5.93
C LEU A 279 3.59 -17.09 6.28
N LEU A 280 2.57 -17.06 7.14
CA LEU A 280 1.93 -15.81 7.58
C LEU A 280 2.86 -14.89 8.37
N GLU A 281 3.87 -15.44 9.03
CA GLU A 281 4.88 -14.63 9.69
C GLU A 281 5.98 -14.12 8.74
N TYR A 282 5.98 -14.54 7.47
CA TYR A 282 6.98 -14.17 6.46
C TYR A 282 6.37 -13.54 5.20
N LEU A 283 5.51 -12.54 5.41
CA LEU A 283 4.79 -11.87 4.34
C LEU A 283 5.40 -10.52 3.94
N PRO A 284 5.07 -10.01 2.73
CA PRO A 284 5.45 -8.67 2.33
C PRO A 284 4.93 -7.63 3.35
N PRO A 285 5.67 -6.54 3.62
CA PRO A 285 5.38 -5.62 4.72
C PRO A 285 3.95 -5.06 4.74
N LYS A 286 3.39 -4.74 3.55
CA LYS A 286 2.02 -4.20 3.44
C LYS A 286 0.94 -5.24 3.76
N VAL A 287 1.15 -6.49 3.34
CA VAL A 287 0.26 -7.61 3.66
C VAL A 287 0.32 -7.89 5.17
N ASN A 288 1.53 -7.98 5.72
CA ASN A 288 1.75 -8.20 7.14
C ASN A 288 1.15 -7.06 8.00
N PHE A 289 1.27 -5.80 7.57
CA PHE A 289 0.62 -4.66 8.22
C PHE A 289 -0.90 -4.89 8.35
N GLY A 290 -1.52 -5.34 7.27
CA GLY A 290 -2.96 -5.56 7.20
C GLY A 290 -3.43 -6.74 8.04
N ILE A 291 -2.84 -7.93 7.89
CA ILE A 291 -3.30 -9.10 8.66
C ILE A 291 -3.20 -8.87 10.16
N ARG A 292 -2.13 -8.23 10.64
CA ARG A 292 -1.90 -8.04 12.07
C ARG A 292 -2.96 -7.15 12.72
N ARG A 293 -3.59 -6.27 11.95
CA ARG A 293 -4.55 -5.28 12.45
C ARG A 293 -5.99 -5.64 12.12
N LEU A 294 -6.22 -6.11 10.89
CA LEU A 294 -7.55 -6.39 10.38
C LEU A 294 -8.07 -7.76 10.81
N VAL A 295 -7.25 -8.79 10.94
CA VAL A 295 -7.71 -10.12 11.41
C VAL A 295 -8.41 -10.03 12.77
N PRO A 296 -7.80 -9.46 13.84
CA PRO A 296 -8.48 -9.39 15.15
C PRO A 296 -9.76 -8.54 15.10
N HIS A 297 -9.77 -7.47 14.30
CA HIS A 297 -10.97 -6.63 14.12
C HIS A 297 -12.10 -7.42 13.44
N LEU A 298 -11.81 -8.07 12.32
CA LEU A 298 -12.79 -8.79 11.50
C LEU A 298 -13.32 -10.05 12.22
N LEU A 299 -12.49 -10.75 12.99
CA LEU A 299 -12.93 -11.86 13.85
C LEU A 299 -13.94 -11.40 14.91
N LYS A 300 -13.77 -10.17 15.43
CA LYS A 300 -14.68 -9.56 16.40
C LYS A 300 -15.95 -9.01 15.74
N SER A 301 -15.82 -8.30 14.62
CA SER A 301 -16.96 -7.64 13.97
C SER A 301 -17.82 -8.60 13.14
N ARG A 302 -17.25 -9.73 12.71
CA ARG A 302 -17.87 -10.81 11.91
C ARG A 302 -18.71 -10.26 10.76
N PRO A 303 -18.10 -9.55 9.80
CA PRO A 303 -18.82 -9.06 8.64
C PRO A 303 -19.18 -10.20 7.71
N ASP A 304 -20.36 -10.10 7.11
CA ASP A 304 -20.81 -11.02 6.06
C ASP A 304 -20.16 -10.65 4.73
N VAL A 305 -19.92 -9.34 4.53
CA VAL A 305 -19.30 -8.78 3.32
C VAL A 305 -18.16 -7.87 3.72
N VAL A 306 -16.98 -8.11 3.16
CA VAL A 306 -15.88 -7.15 3.12
C VAL A 306 -15.69 -6.67 1.68
N SER A 307 -15.87 -5.38 1.43
CA SER A 307 -15.68 -4.76 0.12
C SER A 307 -14.44 -3.88 0.15
N ILE A 308 -13.40 -4.25 -0.60
CA ILE A 308 -12.07 -3.64 -0.55
C ILE A 308 -11.87 -2.80 -1.81
N TRP A 309 -11.62 -1.51 -1.65
CA TRP A 309 -11.62 -0.54 -2.74
C TRP A 309 -10.21 -0.06 -3.07
N GLN A 310 -9.86 -0.18 -4.36
CA GLN A 310 -8.54 0.16 -4.94
C GLN A 310 -7.45 -0.87 -4.60
N ASP A 311 -6.47 -1.00 -5.51
CA ASP A 311 -5.38 -1.98 -5.41
C ASP A 311 -4.59 -1.87 -4.10
N GLY A 312 -4.31 -0.64 -3.67
CA GLY A 312 -3.56 -0.39 -2.45
C GLY A 312 -4.24 -0.98 -1.21
N ALA A 313 -5.58 -0.99 -1.15
CA ALA A 313 -6.33 -1.60 -0.06
C ALA A 313 -6.41 -3.12 -0.20
N CYS A 314 -6.58 -3.64 -1.42
CA CYS A 314 -6.52 -5.08 -1.69
C CYS A 314 -5.24 -5.71 -1.12
N LEU A 315 -4.11 -5.01 -1.27
CA LEU A 315 -2.80 -5.48 -0.82
C LEU A 315 -2.68 -5.72 0.69
N PHE A 316 -3.37 -4.96 1.53
CA PHE A 316 -3.32 -5.18 2.98
C PHE A 316 -4.57 -5.89 3.52
N ALA A 317 -5.73 -5.79 2.88
CA ALA A 317 -6.98 -6.26 3.47
C ALA A 317 -7.44 -7.64 3.00
N ALA A 318 -7.08 -8.07 1.79
CA ALA A 318 -7.69 -9.27 1.19
C ALA A 318 -7.37 -10.56 1.97
N LEU A 319 -6.08 -10.80 2.24
CA LEU A 319 -5.67 -11.97 3.03
C LEU A 319 -6.19 -11.91 4.47
N ALA A 320 -6.32 -10.71 5.06
CA ALA A 320 -6.88 -10.56 6.40
C ALA A 320 -8.36 -10.97 6.46
N ALA A 321 -9.16 -10.58 5.45
CA ALA A 321 -10.55 -10.99 5.33
C ALA A 321 -10.69 -12.51 5.10
N ILE A 322 -9.76 -13.11 4.36
CA ILE A 322 -9.71 -14.56 4.17
C ILE A 322 -9.46 -15.28 5.50
N ILE A 323 -8.42 -14.88 6.23
CA ILE A 323 -8.05 -15.47 7.53
C ILE A 323 -9.19 -15.31 8.55
N ALA A 324 -9.86 -14.16 8.56
CA ALA A 324 -10.97 -13.90 9.46
C ALA A 324 -12.26 -14.67 9.11
N GLY A 325 -12.25 -15.49 8.05
CA GLY A 325 -13.40 -16.30 7.68
C GLY A 325 -14.55 -15.52 7.05
N VAL A 326 -14.30 -14.31 6.51
CA VAL A 326 -15.36 -13.50 5.89
C VAL A 326 -16.01 -14.27 4.73
N PRO A 327 -17.35 -14.41 4.69
CA PRO A 327 -18.04 -15.19 3.67
C PRO A 327 -17.88 -14.64 2.26
N LYS A 328 -18.08 -13.32 2.09
CA LYS A 328 -18.01 -12.65 0.79
C LYS A 328 -17.01 -11.51 0.80
N ILE A 329 -16.02 -11.58 -0.07
CA ILE A 329 -14.93 -10.62 -0.19
C ILE A 329 -14.96 -10.04 -1.60
N GLN A 330 -15.20 -8.74 -1.72
CA GLN A 330 -15.22 -8.04 -3.00
C GLN A 330 -13.93 -7.25 -3.17
N LEU A 331 -13.24 -7.47 -4.29
CA LEU A 331 -12.07 -6.70 -4.72
C LEU A 331 -12.56 -5.65 -5.72
N ALA A 332 -12.93 -4.48 -5.22
CA ALA A 332 -13.47 -3.38 -6.02
C ALA A 332 -12.35 -2.60 -6.72
N ILE A 333 -12.09 -2.98 -7.96
CA ILE A 333 -11.15 -2.37 -8.89
C ILE A 333 -11.81 -1.15 -9.56
N ARG A 334 -11.06 -0.04 -9.62
CA ARG A 334 -11.60 1.29 -9.94
C ARG A 334 -10.91 1.98 -11.12
N GLY A 335 -9.96 1.31 -11.76
CA GLY A 335 -9.13 1.85 -12.84
C GLY A 335 -8.41 0.75 -13.60
N LEU A 336 -7.50 1.13 -14.50
CA LEU A 336 -6.64 0.20 -15.24
C LEU A 336 -5.69 -0.56 -14.29
N PRO A 337 -5.17 -1.75 -14.67
CA PRO A 337 -4.29 -2.52 -13.80
C PRO A 337 -2.98 -1.78 -13.47
N PRO A 338 -2.38 -2.05 -12.30
CA PRO A 338 -1.08 -1.49 -11.93
C PRO A 338 0.03 -1.76 -12.96
N SER A 339 -0.04 -2.85 -13.72
CA SER A 339 0.90 -3.15 -14.82
C SER A 339 0.91 -2.07 -15.92
N GLN A 340 -0.24 -1.40 -16.13
CA GLN A 340 -0.37 -0.27 -17.05
C GLN A 340 -0.15 1.09 -16.35
N ARG A 341 -0.23 1.12 -15.01
CA ARG A 341 0.07 2.29 -14.17
C ARG A 341 1.39 2.09 -13.43
N ARG A 342 2.51 2.03 -14.16
CA ARG A 342 3.84 1.65 -13.65
C ARG A 342 4.25 2.34 -12.34
N HIS A 343 3.90 3.61 -12.17
CA HIS A 343 4.21 4.39 -10.96
C HIS A 343 3.47 3.90 -9.70
N LEU A 344 2.40 3.11 -9.85
CA LEU A 344 1.64 2.50 -8.76
C LEU A 344 1.92 1.00 -8.63
N PHE A 345 2.67 0.39 -9.55
CA PHE A 345 2.95 -1.03 -9.57
C PHE A 345 3.73 -1.46 -8.32
N GLN A 346 3.40 -2.65 -7.83
CA GLN A 346 4.08 -3.32 -6.73
C GLN A 346 4.25 -4.78 -7.15
N PRO A 347 5.41 -5.42 -6.90
CA PRO A 347 5.67 -6.80 -7.29
C PRO A 347 4.63 -7.81 -6.78
N GLU A 348 3.99 -7.50 -5.65
CA GLU A 348 2.99 -8.35 -5.03
C GLU A 348 1.71 -8.51 -5.85
N TYR A 349 1.31 -7.51 -6.65
CA TYR A 349 -0.07 -7.45 -7.14
C TYR A 349 -0.46 -8.61 -8.06
N GLU A 350 0.40 -8.97 -9.01
CA GLU A 350 0.07 -10.02 -9.99
C GLU A 350 -0.16 -11.35 -9.27
N GLN A 351 0.81 -11.73 -8.43
CA GLN A 351 0.76 -12.96 -7.66
C GLN A 351 -0.43 -12.97 -6.70
N MET A 352 -0.67 -11.85 -6.01
CA MET A 352 -1.80 -11.69 -5.08
C MET A 352 -3.13 -11.87 -5.80
N TYR A 353 -3.38 -11.17 -6.91
CA TYR A 353 -4.68 -11.27 -7.58
C TYR A 353 -4.91 -12.65 -8.19
N ARG A 354 -3.87 -13.27 -8.79
CA ARG A 354 -3.98 -14.64 -9.33
C ARG A 354 -4.32 -15.66 -8.25
N THR A 355 -3.76 -15.55 -7.05
CA THR A 355 -4.08 -16.48 -5.96
C THR A 355 -5.43 -16.19 -5.32
N LEU A 356 -5.77 -14.90 -5.13
CA LEU A 356 -7.09 -14.48 -4.65
C LEU A 356 -8.22 -14.97 -5.57
N ALA A 357 -7.99 -15.00 -6.89
CA ALA A 357 -8.97 -15.54 -7.84
C ALA A 357 -9.31 -17.01 -7.63
N GLN A 358 -8.50 -17.76 -6.88
CA GLN A 358 -8.72 -19.18 -6.64
C GLN A 358 -9.42 -19.45 -5.30
N VAL A 359 -9.65 -18.42 -4.47
CA VAL A 359 -10.22 -18.59 -3.13
C VAL A 359 -11.75 -18.43 -3.18
N PRO A 360 -12.53 -19.41 -2.71
CA PRO A 360 -13.98 -19.29 -2.56
C PRO A 360 -14.39 -18.05 -1.75
N GLY A 361 -15.48 -17.40 -2.17
CA GLY A 361 -15.97 -16.17 -1.56
C GLY A 361 -15.29 -14.88 -2.05
N VAL A 362 -14.19 -14.96 -2.81
CA VAL A 362 -13.53 -13.80 -3.40
C VAL A 362 -14.08 -13.48 -4.80
N GLN A 363 -14.57 -12.25 -4.98
CA GLN A 363 -15.11 -11.74 -6.22
C GLN A 363 -14.39 -10.49 -6.69
N PHE A 364 -14.16 -10.36 -8.00
CA PHE A 364 -13.65 -9.13 -8.58
C PHE A 364 -14.82 -8.26 -9.01
N LEU A 365 -14.79 -6.99 -8.59
CA LEU A 365 -15.76 -6.00 -9.01
C LEU A 365 -15.04 -4.93 -9.82
N SER A 366 -15.55 -4.58 -10.98
CA SER A 366 -15.03 -3.47 -11.77
C SER A 366 -16.15 -2.50 -12.11
N ASN A 367 -15.83 -1.21 -12.14
CA ASN A 367 -16.76 -0.19 -12.60
C ASN A 367 -16.69 0.09 -14.10
N SER A 368 -15.89 -0.68 -14.83
CA SER A 368 -15.70 -0.54 -16.27
C SER A 368 -15.38 -1.91 -16.87
N LYS A 369 -16.11 -2.26 -17.94
CA LYS A 369 -15.81 -3.46 -18.74
C LYS A 369 -14.39 -3.42 -19.32
N ALA A 370 -13.93 -2.26 -19.77
CA ALA A 370 -12.58 -2.09 -20.30
C ALA A 370 -11.50 -2.32 -19.23
N ALA A 371 -11.71 -1.85 -18.00
CA ALA A 371 -10.79 -2.12 -16.90
C ALA A 371 -10.80 -3.61 -16.52
N ALA A 372 -11.98 -4.25 -16.48
CA ALA A 372 -12.08 -5.68 -16.21
C ALA A 372 -11.34 -6.52 -17.26
N GLN A 373 -11.49 -6.19 -18.55
CA GLN A 373 -10.76 -6.84 -19.64
C GLN A 373 -9.24 -6.69 -19.47
N ALA A 374 -8.76 -5.48 -19.18
CA ALA A 374 -7.34 -5.24 -18.96
C ALA A 374 -6.77 -6.03 -17.77
N TYR A 375 -7.53 -6.20 -16.69
CA TYR A 375 -7.12 -7.07 -15.57
C TYR A 375 -7.19 -8.55 -15.95
N ALA A 376 -8.25 -8.99 -16.63
CA ALA A 376 -8.41 -10.37 -17.09
C ALA A 376 -7.23 -10.80 -17.98
N GLU A 377 -6.84 -9.95 -18.93
CA GLU A 377 -5.68 -10.16 -19.79
C GLU A 377 -4.37 -10.22 -19.00
N TRP A 378 -4.12 -9.23 -18.13
CA TRP A 378 -2.89 -9.20 -17.33
C TRP A 378 -2.76 -10.38 -16.36
N LEU A 379 -3.85 -10.77 -15.72
CA LEU A 379 -3.86 -11.86 -14.74
C LEU A 379 -4.03 -13.24 -15.38
N GLU A 380 -4.33 -13.30 -16.67
CA GLU A 380 -4.65 -14.53 -17.41
C GLU A 380 -5.82 -15.29 -16.76
N ILE A 381 -6.89 -14.57 -16.39
CA ILE A 381 -8.12 -15.15 -15.85
C ILE A 381 -9.33 -14.76 -16.70
N PRO A 382 -10.41 -15.57 -16.73
CA PRO A 382 -11.60 -15.26 -17.52
C PRO A 382 -12.24 -13.93 -17.09
N VAL A 383 -12.71 -13.13 -18.05
CA VAL A 383 -13.37 -11.84 -17.76
C VAL A 383 -14.68 -12.02 -16.99
N GLU A 384 -15.30 -13.20 -17.10
CA GLU A 384 -16.49 -13.62 -16.35
C GLU A 384 -16.24 -13.72 -14.84
N ARG A 385 -14.98 -13.66 -14.40
CA ARG A 385 -14.63 -13.52 -12.98
C ARG A 385 -14.85 -12.12 -12.43
N PHE A 386 -15.13 -11.15 -13.30
CA PHE A 386 -15.39 -9.76 -12.94
C PHE A 386 -16.87 -9.43 -13.09
N ASP A 387 -17.49 -9.06 -11.98
CA ASP A 387 -18.80 -8.42 -11.99
C ASP A 387 -18.63 -6.94 -12.37
N ILE A 388 -19.42 -6.48 -13.34
CA ILE A 388 -19.40 -5.08 -13.78
C ILE A 388 -20.50 -4.30 -13.05
N LEU A 389 -20.09 -3.44 -12.11
CA LEU A 389 -20.96 -2.53 -11.39
C LEU A 389 -20.60 -1.08 -11.74
N TYR A 390 -21.32 -0.52 -12.70
CA TYR A 390 -21.14 0.88 -13.10
C TYR A 390 -21.43 1.84 -11.95
N ASN A 391 -20.76 2.99 -11.98
CA ASN A 391 -20.91 4.00 -10.94
C ASN A 391 -22.32 4.57 -10.94
N GLY A 392 -22.98 4.56 -9.79
CA GLY A 392 -24.14 5.39 -9.56
C GLY A 392 -23.72 6.87 -9.47
N VAL A 393 -24.39 7.73 -10.24
CA VAL A 393 -24.32 9.17 -10.04
C VAL A 393 -25.67 9.64 -9.51
N GLY A 394 -25.66 10.56 -8.55
CA GLY A 394 -26.88 11.24 -8.14
C GLY A 394 -27.48 11.97 -9.34
N LYS A 395 -28.81 12.16 -9.33
CA LYS A 395 -29.47 12.99 -10.32
C LYS A 395 -28.84 14.40 -10.23
N MET A 396 -28.29 14.90 -11.34
CA MET A 396 -27.80 16.28 -11.38
C MET A 396 -28.99 17.22 -11.18
N GLU A 397 -28.87 18.15 -10.24
CA GLU A 397 -29.88 19.18 -10.06
C GLU A 397 -29.95 20.04 -11.31
N SER A 398 -31.16 20.20 -11.84
CA SER A 398 -31.43 21.03 -13.02
C SER A 398 -31.63 22.51 -12.69
N HIS A 399 -31.65 22.86 -11.40
CA HIS A 399 -31.85 24.22 -10.94
C HIS A 399 -30.48 24.85 -10.66
N SER A 400 -30.17 25.92 -11.38
CA SER A 400 -29.01 26.76 -11.10
C SER A 400 -29.25 27.58 -9.84
N SER A 401 -28.25 27.64 -8.95
CA SER A 401 -28.27 28.66 -7.90
C SER A 401 -27.99 30.04 -8.52
N PRO A 402 -28.46 31.14 -7.90
CA PRO A 402 -28.15 32.49 -8.38
C PRO A 402 -26.64 32.77 -8.54
N ASP A 403 -25.80 32.12 -7.73
CA ASP A 403 -24.35 32.23 -7.84
C ASP A 403 -23.79 31.52 -9.07
N VAL A 404 -24.33 30.34 -9.42
CA VAL A 404 -23.94 29.60 -10.64
C VAL A 404 -24.37 30.39 -11.88
N GLU A 405 -25.57 30.98 -11.87
CA GLU A 405 -26.03 31.84 -12.97
C GLU A 405 -25.13 33.05 -13.15
N ARG A 406 -24.73 33.69 -12.04
CA ARG A 406 -23.79 34.82 -12.08
C ARG A 406 -22.43 34.40 -12.63
N GLN A 407 -21.86 33.30 -12.15
CA GLN A 407 -20.57 32.79 -12.66
C GLN A 407 -20.64 32.48 -14.16
N TRP A 408 -21.76 31.91 -14.63
CA TRP A 408 -21.96 31.64 -16.05
C TRP A 408 -22.12 32.92 -16.87
N ALA A 409 -22.86 33.92 -16.37
CA ALA A 409 -23.01 35.22 -17.01
C ALA A 409 -21.67 35.98 -17.09
N ASP A 410 -20.87 35.94 -16.02
CA ASP A 410 -19.52 36.51 -15.98
C ASP A 410 -18.61 35.82 -17.01
N PHE A 411 -18.68 34.48 -17.09
CA PHE A 411 -17.96 33.71 -18.09
C PHE A 411 -18.33 34.12 -19.51
N VAL A 412 -19.62 34.15 -19.86
CA VAL A 412 -20.11 34.56 -21.19
C VAL A 412 -19.70 36.00 -21.51
N THR A 413 -19.79 36.90 -20.53
CA THR A 413 -19.39 38.31 -20.70
C THR A 413 -17.88 38.43 -20.94
N SER A 414 -17.07 37.55 -20.35
CA SER A 414 -15.62 37.51 -20.55
C SER A 414 -15.18 36.87 -21.87
N THR A 415 -16.09 36.17 -22.55
CA THR A 415 -15.84 35.51 -23.85
C THR A 415 -16.89 35.92 -24.90
N PRO A 416 -17.06 37.23 -25.17
CA PRO A 416 -18.18 37.73 -26.00
C PRO A 416 -18.06 37.33 -27.47
N ASP A 417 -16.84 37.11 -27.96
CA ASP A 417 -16.54 36.74 -29.34
C ASP A 417 -16.48 35.21 -29.54
N ALA A 418 -16.72 34.43 -28.47
CA ALA A 418 -16.63 32.98 -28.54
C ALA A 418 -17.87 32.37 -29.23
N ASP A 419 -17.67 31.61 -30.30
CA ASP A 419 -18.73 30.90 -31.02
C ASP A 419 -19.01 29.48 -30.44
N HIS A 420 -18.07 28.95 -29.65
CA HIS A 420 -18.23 27.76 -28.80
C HIS A 420 -17.22 27.77 -27.64
N THR A 421 -17.29 26.79 -26.75
CA THR A 421 -16.34 26.65 -25.63
C THR A 421 -15.95 25.18 -25.46
N ILE A 422 -14.66 24.92 -25.25
CA ILE A 422 -14.14 23.58 -24.93
C ILE A 422 -13.46 23.60 -23.57
N GLY A 423 -13.96 22.78 -22.65
CA GLY A 423 -13.45 22.65 -21.29
C GLY A 423 -13.07 21.22 -20.92
N GLY A 424 -12.39 21.07 -19.79
CA GLY A 424 -12.08 19.78 -19.17
C GLY A 424 -12.10 19.87 -17.66
N VAL A 425 -12.73 18.90 -17.00
CA VAL A 425 -12.79 18.81 -15.53
C VAL A 425 -12.08 17.53 -15.10
N PHE A 426 -10.86 17.67 -14.56
CA PHE A 426 -10.06 16.55 -14.05
C PHE A 426 -8.98 17.04 -13.10
N ARG A 427 -8.52 16.15 -12.22
CA ARG A 427 -7.36 16.40 -11.36
C ARG A 427 -6.08 16.54 -12.18
N PHE A 428 -5.17 17.41 -11.75
CA PHE A 428 -3.82 17.53 -12.32
C PHE A 428 -2.94 16.37 -11.82
N ASP A 429 -3.10 15.23 -12.48
CA ASP A 429 -2.40 13.98 -12.16
C ASP A 429 -1.82 13.35 -13.42
N THR A 430 -0.76 12.56 -13.26
CA THR A 430 -0.01 11.93 -14.36
C THR A 430 -0.92 11.15 -15.30
N ASP A 431 -1.85 10.36 -14.77
CA ASP A 431 -2.77 9.53 -15.57
C ASP A 431 -3.78 10.36 -16.37
N LYS A 432 -4.04 11.61 -15.96
CA LYS A 432 -4.94 12.54 -16.67
C LYS A 432 -4.24 13.33 -17.77
N ARG A 433 -2.91 13.26 -17.84
CA ARG A 433 -2.08 13.89 -18.87
C ARG A 433 -2.44 15.38 -19.09
N PRO A 434 -2.51 16.22 -18.03
CA PRO A 434 -2.94 17.61 -18.13
C PRO A 434 -2.17 18.41 -19.18
N ALA A 435 -0.85 18.20 -19.26
CA ALA A 435 -0.01 18.85 -20.27
C ALA A 435 -0.41 18.51 -21.72
N THR A 436 -0.92 17.29 -21.96
CA THR A 436 -1.44 16.92 -23.29
C THR A 436 -2.74 17.66 -23.60
N TRP A 437 -3.64 17.79 -22.63
CA TRP A 437 -4.87 18.58 -22.79
C TRP A 437 -4.55 20.06 -23.04
N ILE A 438 -3.61 20.65 -22.30
CA ILE A 438 -3.18 22.05 -22.50
C ILE A 438 -2.61 22.24 -23.91
N ARG A 439 -1.76 21.32 -24.39
CA ARG A 439 -1.23 21.36 -25.76
C ARG A 439 -2.33 21.22 -26.80
N PHE A 440 -3.34 20.39 -26.54
CA PHE A 440 -4.51 20.27 -27.39
C PHE A 440 -5.28 21.60 -27.43
N ALA A 441 -5.66 22.17 -26.30
CA ALA A 441 -6.39 23.44 -26.22
C ALA A 441 -5.65 24.56 -26.96
N ALA A 442 -4.34 24.71 -26.72
CA ALA A 442 -3.52 25.72 -27.40
C ALA A 442 -3.40 25.51 -28.93
N ARG A 443 -3.47 24.26 -29.42
CA ARG A 443 -3.49 23.96 -30.86
C ARG A 443 -4.87 24.15 -31.46
N TYR A 444 -5.91 23.85 -30.70
CA TYR A 444 -7.30 24.01 -31.08
C TYR A 444 -7.61 25.50 -31.25
N PHE A 445 -7.32 26.32 -30.24
CA PHE A 445 -7.50 27.77 -30.28
C PHE A 445 -6.77 28.44 -31.46
N ARG A 446 -5.56 27.97 -31.81
CA ARG A 446 -4.83 28.47 -33.00
C ARG A 446 -5.55 28.21 -34.32
N LYS A 447 -6.36 27.15 -34.42
CA LYS A 447 -7.14 26.81 -35.61
C LYS A 447 -8.55 27.39 -35.55
N HIS A 448 -9.06 27.63 -34.36
CA HIS A 448 -10.38 28.17 -34.08
C HIS A 448 -10.24 29.35 -33.12
N PRO A 449 -9.82 30.55 -33.60
CA PRO A 449 -9.53 31.68 -32.71
C PRO A 449 -10.74 32.21 -31.95
N ASN A 450 -11.95 31.83 -32.38
CA ASN A 450 -13.22 32.20 -31.76
C ASN A 450 -13.73 31.11 -30.78
N SER A 451 -12.91 30.11 -30.40
CA SER A 451 -13.28 29.05 -29.44
C SER A 451 -12.98 29.37 -27.98
#